data_AF-A0A2U3LGA2-F1
#
_entry.id   AF-A0A2U3LGA2-F1
#
_cell.length_a   1.000
_cell.length_b   1.000
_cell.length_c   1.000
_cell.angle_alpha   90.00
_cell.angle_beta   90.00
_cell.angle_gamma   90.00
#
_symmetry.space_group_name_H-M   'P 1'
#
loop_
_entity.id
_entity.type
_entity.pdbx_description
1 polymer ?
#
loop_
_entity_poly.entity_id
_entity_poly.type
_entity_poly.pdbx_seq_one_letter_code
_entity_poly.pdbx_strand_id
1 'polypeptide(L)'
;MEDLVHESTGSRRFPMLLLSVFSVLALVLAAVGIVGVVGHSVAQRTHEIGIRMALGAESLDVLRLMVNGSMVWVLIGLAAGVAGSSGLTRLLSGLLYDVRPLDPVVLGGVSLLLTAVALAASYFPARRAARIDPIRALRCE
;
A
#
# COMPACT_ATOMS: atom_id res chain seq x y z
N MET A 1 -23.18 25.31 -35.60
CA MET A 1 -21.76 25.10 -35.21
C MET A 1 -21.60 24.93 -33.70
N GLU A 2 -22.67 24.70 -32.95
CA GLU A 2 -22.62 24.50 -31.49
C GLU A 2 -22.75 23.01 -31.09
N ASP A 3 -23.18 22.14 -32.01
CA ASP A 3 -23.40 20.71 -31.75
C ASP A 3 -22.13 19.82 -31.83
N LEU A 4 -21.01 20.34 -32.34
CA LEU A 4 -19.75 19.57 -32.44
C LEU A 4 -18.84 19.68 -31.20
N VAL A 5 -19.18 20.53 -30.24
CA VAL A 5 -18.40 20.72 -29.01
C VAL A 5 -18.75 19.68 -27.93
N HIS A 6 -19.90 19.01 -28.07
CA HIS A 6 -20.29 17.91 -27.19
C HIS A 6 -19.65 16.56 -27.54
N GLU A 7 -19.09 16.40 -28.75
CA GLU A 7 -18.46 15.13 -29.16
C GLU A 7 -16.97 15.05 -28.78
N SER A 8 -16.27 16.18 -28.62
CA SER A 8 -14.83 16.18 -28.27
C SER A 8 -14.54 16.15 -26.76
N THR A 9 -15.52 16.47 -25.91
CA THR A 9 -15.40 16.31 -24.44
C THR A 9 -15.68 14.88 -23.97
N GLY A 10 -16.35 14.04 -24.78
CA GLY A 10 -16.53 12.61 -24.53
C GLY A 10 -15.21 11.82 -24.58
N SER A 11 -14.28 12.21 -25.46
CA SER A 11 -13.07 11.44 -25.72
C SER A 11 -11.99 11.50 -24.63
N ARG A 12 -11.97 12.55 -23.78
CA ARG A 12 -11.01 12.66 -22.65
C ARG A 12 -11.58 12.22 -21.31
N ARG A 13 -12.89 12.39 -21.10
CA ARG A 13 -13.55 12.01 -19.83
C ARG A 13 -13.60 10.49 -19.66
N PHE A 14 -13.82 9.75 -20.74
CA PHE A 14 -13.91 8.29 -20.68
C PHE A 14 -12.58 7.62 -20.26
N PRO A 15 -11.42 7.93 -20.88
CA PRO A 15 -10.13 7.43 -20.41
C PRO A 15 -9.79 7.82 -18.97
N MET A 16 -10.13 9.06 -18.58
CA MET A 16 -9.85 9.56 -17.23
C MET A 16 -10.69 8.84 -16.17
N LEU A 17 -11.97 8.56 -16.46
CA LEU A 17 -12.83 7.73 -15.62
C LEU A 17 -12.29 6.30 -15.50
N LEU A 18 -11.94 5.68 -16.63
CA LEU A 18 -11.38 4.33 -16.66
C LEU A 18 -10.10 4.23 -15.82
N LEU A 19 -9.20 5.21 -15.98
CA LEU A 19 -7.96 5.28 -15.21
C LEU A 19 -8.25 5.46 -13.71
N SER A 20 -9.22 6.31 -13.35
CA SER A 20 -9.59 6.50 -11.94
C SER A 20 -10.11 5.21 -11.30
N VAL A 21 -10.94 4.44 -12.01
CA VAL A 21 -11.45 3.15 -11.54
C VAL A 21 -10.32 2.15 -11.40
N PHE A 22 -9.42 2.05 -12.38
CA PHE A 22 -8.25 1.17 -12.28
C PHE A 22 -7.30 1.56 -11.16
N SER A 23 -7.07 2.85 -10.92
CA SER A 23 -6.26 3.31 -9.79
C SER A 23 -6.87 2.91 -8.46
N VAL A 24 -8.19 3.05 -8.29
CA VAL A 24 -8.90 2.61 -7.09
C VAL A 24 -8.80 1.09 -6.92
N LEU A 25 -9.03 0.32 -7.98
CA LEU A 25 -8.90 -1.15 -7.95
C LEU A 25 -7.47 -1.59 -7.60
N ALA A 26 -6.46 -0.96 -8.19
CA ALA A 26 -5.06 -1.23 -7.89
C ALA A 26 -4.74 -0.94 -6.42
N LEU A 27 -5.28 0.15 -5.87
CA LEU A 27 -5.11 0.50 -4.46
C LEU A 27 -5.76 -0.54 -3.54
N VAL A 28 -6.97 -1.01 -3.87
CA VAL A 28 -7.66 -2.07 -3.13
C VAL A 28 -6.86 -3.38 -3.19
N LEU A 29 -6.39 -3.78 -4.37
CA LEU A 29 -5.58 -5.00 -4.54
C LEU A 29 -4.27 -4.92 -3.76
N ALA A 30 -3.60 -3.77 -3.79
CA ALA A 30 -2.40 -3.54 -2.98
C ALA A 30 -2.69 -3.67 -1.48
N ALA A 31 -3.78 -3.07 -1.00
CA ALA A 31 -4.18 -3.17 0.40
C ALA A 31 -4.48 -4.62 0.82
N VAL A 32 -5.22 -5.37 -0.01
CA VAL A 32 -5.51 -6.80 0.22
C VAL A 32 -4.22 -7.63 0.24
N GLY A 33 -3.31 -7.39 -0.69
CA GLY A 33 -2.01 -8.05 -0.75
C GLY A 33 -1.17 -7.79 0.51
N ILE A 34 -1.11 -6.54 0.98
CA ILE A 34 -0.40 -6.18 2.23
C ILE A 34 -1.01 -6.94 3.42
N VAL A 35 -2.33 -6.98 3.54
CA VAL A 35 -3.00 -7.73 4.62
C VAL A 35 -2.67 -9.22 4.55
N GLY A 36 -2.64 -9.82 3.35
CA GLY A 36 -2.29 -11.23 3.16
C GLY A 36 -0.84 -11.54 3.52
N VAL A 37 0.12 -10.74 3.03
CA VAL A 37 1.55 -10.91 3.30
C VAL A 37 1.86 -10.71 4.78
N VAL A 38 1.30 -9.67 5.40
CA VAL A 38 1.49 -9.39 6.84
C VAL A 38 0.82 -10.49 7.68
N GLY A 39 -0.41 -10.90 7.33
CA GLY A 39 -1.12 -11.98 8.02
C GLY A 39 -0.39 -13.32 7.96
N HIS A 40 0.20 -13.67 6.81
CA HIS A 40 1.01 -14.88 6.67
C HIS A 40 2.31 -14.79 7.48
N SER A 41 2.96 -13.62 7.48
CA SER A 41 4.17 -13.37 8.28
C SER A 41 3.90 -13.46 9.78
N VAL A 42 2.73 -13.01 10.24
CA VAL A 42 2.25 -13.17 11.62
C VAL A 42 2.06 -14.64 11.93
N ALA A 43 1.33 -15.37 11.07
CA ALA A 43 1.02 -16.79 11.28
C ALA A 43 2.29 -17.64 11.46
N GLN A 44 3.31 -17.41 10.64
CA GLN A 44 4.61 -18.09 10.74
C GLN A 44 5.40 -17.76 12.03
N ARG A 45 5.19 -16.57 12.63
CA ARG A 45 5.89 -16.13 13.85
C ARG A 45 5.06 -16.21 15.12
N THR A 46 3.83 -16.73 15.04
CA THR A 46 2.90 -16.84 16.18
C THR A 46 3.51 -17.60 17.35
N HIS A 47 4.33 -18.62 17.08
CA HIS A 47 4.96 -19.43 18.12
C HIS A 47 6.00 -18.64 18.93
N GLU A 48 6.86 -17.85 18.28
CA GLU A 48 7.84 -16.99 18.94
C GLU A 48 7.17 -15.85 19.71
N ILE A 49 6.11 -15.28 19.13
CA ILE A 49 5.30 -14.22 19.74
C ILE A 49 4.57 -14.73 20.98
N GLY A 50 4.01 -15.95 20.92
CA GLY A 50 3.35 -16.62 22.04
C GLY A 50 4.31 -16.89 23.21
N ILE A 51 5.52 -17.36 22.92
CA ILE A 51 6.57 -17.56 23.94
C ILE A 51 6.98 -16.22 24.58
N ARG A 52 7.18 -15.16 23.79
CA ARG A 52 7.53 -13.82 24.32
C ARG A 52 6.41 -13.23 25.19
N MET A 53 5.15 -13.35 24.78
CA MET A 53 4.02 -12.89 25.61
C MET A 53 3.86 -13.72 26.89
N ALA A 54 4.11 -15.03 26.85
CA ALA A 54 4.11 -15.89 28.04
C ALA A 54 5.22 -15.52 29.04
N LEU A 55 6.34 -14.96 28.55
CA LEU A 55 7.43 -14.40 29.36
C LEU A 55 7.17 -12.95 29.82
N GLY A 56 6.00 -12.38 29.53
CA GLY A 56 5.60 -11.04 30.00
C GLY A 56 5.88 -9.89 29.03
N ALA A 57 6.21 -10.16 27.76
CA ALA A 57 6.41 -9.09 26.78
C ALA A 57 5.11 -8.32 26.49
N GLU A 58 5.22 -6.99 26.44
CA GLU A 58 4.09 -6.10 26.18
C GLU A 58 3.62 -6.23 24.73
N SER A 59 2.31 -6.30 24.51
CA SER A 59 1.70 -6.43 23.17
C SER A 59 2.03 -5.25 22.24
N LEU A 60 2.48 -4.12 22.80
CA LEU A 60 3.00 -2.97 22.06
C LEU A 60 4.34 -3.25 21.36
N ASP A 61 5.24 -4.04 21.95
CA ASP A 61 6.55 -4.36 21.36
C ASP A 61 6.40 -5.25 20.13
N VAL A 62 5.46 -6.20 20.16
CA VAL A 62 5.11 -7.06 19.02
C VAL A 62 4.53 -6.23 17.88
N LEU A 63 3.61 -5.31 18.22
CA LEU A 63 3.02 -4.37 17.26
C LEU A 63 4.12 -3.51 16.59
N ARG A 64 5.05 -2.96 17.38
CA ARG A 64 6.13 -2.11 16.88
C ARG A 64 7.11 -2.87 15.98
N LEU A 65 7.45 -4.12 16.33
CA LEU A 65 8.31 -4.98 15.52
C LEU A 65 7.69 -5.28 14.16
N MET A 66 6.39 -5.59 14.12
CA MET A 66 5.66 -5.88 12.89
C MET A 66 5.52 -4.65 11.99
N VAL A 67 5.13 -3.51 12.57
CA VAL A 67 5.02 -2.25 11.82
C VAL A 67 6.38 -1.87 11.24
N ASN A 68 7.47 -1.93 12.01
CA ASN A 68 8.81 -1.64 11.51
C ASN A 68 9.24 -2.62 10.41
N GLY A 69 8.98 -3.92 10.57
CA GLY A 69 9.31 -4.93 9.54
C GLY A 69 8.56 -4.67 8.23
N SER A 70 7.28 -4.30 8.31
CA SER A 70 6.49 -3.96 7.13
C SER A 70 6.94 -2.63 6.48
N MET A 71 7.37 -1.66 7.28
CA MET A 71 7.81 -0.34 6.80
C MET A 71 9.02 -0.42 5.88
N VAL A 72 9.96 -1.34 6.13
CA VAL A 72 11.14 -1.54 5.26
C VAL A 72 10.70 -1.94 3.85
N TRP A 73 9.75 -2.86 3.72
CA TRP A 73 9.22 -3.27 2.42
C TRP A 73 8.43 -2.16 1.72
N VAL A 74 7.67 -1.38 2.49
CA VAL A 74 6.95 -0.19 1.98
C VAL A 74 7.95 0.82 1.41
N LEU A 75 9.02 1.13 2.13
CA LEU A 75 10.05 2.06 1.70
C LEU A 75 10.79 1.58 0.44
N ILE A 76 11.13 0.29 0.37
CA ILE A 76 11.76 -0.32 -0.83
C ILE A 76 10.80 -0.21 -2.02
N GLY A 77 9.52 -0.54 -1.83
CA GLY A 77 8.50 -0.43 -2.87
C GLY A 77 8.31 1.00 -3.35
N LEU A 78 8.30 1.98 -2.43
CA LEU A 78 8.23 3.40 -2.74
C LEU A 78 9.44 3.87 -3.55
N ALA A 79 10.65 3.53 -3.11
CA ALA A 79 11.87 3.89 -3.81
C ALA A 79 11.90 3.29 -5.23
N ALA A 80 11.53 2.01 -5.37
CA ALA A 80 11.43 1.33 -6.65
C ALA A 80 10.36 1.96 -7.56
N GLY A 81 9.20 2.33 -7.00
CA GLY A 81 8.11 3.00 -7.73
C GLY A 81 8.50 4.39 -8.22
N VAL A 82 9.17 5.19 -7.39
CA VAL A 82 9.69 6.52 -7.78
C VAL A 82 10.76 6.40 -8.87
N ALA A 83 11.70 5.45 -8.72
CA ALA A 83 12.72 5.19 -9.73
C ALA A 83 12.12 4.72 -11.06
N GLY A 84 11.17 3.77 -11.00
CA GLY A 84 10.50 3.21 -12.17
C GLY A 84 9.63 4.25 -12.90
N SER A 85 8.85 5.04 -12.18
CA SER A 85 8.05 6.14 -12.76
C SER A 85 8.94 7.19 -13.40
N SER A 86 10.05 7.58 -12.76
CA SER A 86 11.00 8.54 -13.32
C SER A 86 11.65 8.01 -14.61
N GLY A 87 12.05 6.74 -14.62
CA GLY A 87 12.63 6.08 -15.80
C GLY A 87 11.65 5.98 -16.96
N LEU A 88 10.42 5.54 -16.68
CA LEU A 88 9.37 5.38 -17.69
C LEU A 88 8.93 6.73 -18.27
N THR A 89 8.81 7.75 -17.42
CA THR A 89 8.44 9.10 -17.87
C THR A 89 9.52 9.71 -18.75
N ARG A 90 10.80 9.43 -18.48
CA ARG A 90 11.93 9.86 -19.32
C ARG A 90 12.00 9.13 -20.66
N LEU A 91 11.57 7.87 -20.72
CA LEU A 91 11.44 7.13 -21.98
C LEU A 91 10.27 7.67 -22.82
N LEU A 92 9.16 8.02 -22.16
CA LEU A 92 7.96 8.53 -22.80
C LEU A 92 8.01 10.03 -23.11
N SER A 93 8.93 10.81 -22.53
CA SER A 93 9.04 12.25 -22.80
C SER A 93 9.42 12.56 -24.25
N GLY A 94 10.00 11.61 -24.98
CA GLY A 94 10.19 11.73 -26.43
C GLY A 94 8.89 11.65 -27.25
N LEU A 95 7.80 11.15 -26.66
CA LEU A 95 6.48 10.98 -27.26
C LEU A 95 5.42 11.92 -26.64
N LEU A 96 5.62 12.41 -25.41
CA LEU A 96 4.72 13.30 -24.69
C LEU A 96 5.18 14.76 -24.81
N TYR A 97 4.58 15.51 -25.73
CA TYR A 97 4.63 16.98 -25.70
C TYR A 97 3.83 17.48 -24.48
N ASP A 98 4.43 18.38 -23.70
CA ASP A 98 3.77 19.23 -22.67
C ASP A 98 3.33 18.58 -21.33
N VAL A 99 3.80 17.37 -20.99
CA VAL A 99 3.58 16.80 -19.66
C VAL A 99 4.81 17.00 -18.79
N ARG A 100 4.71 17.82 -17.74
CA ARG A 100 5.80 17.99 -16.75
C ARG A 100 6.10 16.63 -16.10
N PRO A 101 7.27 16.03 -16.36
CA PRO A 101 7.50 14.61 -16.09
C PRO A 101 7.69 14.26 -14.61
N LEU A 102 7.91 15.25 -13.75
CA LEU A 102 8.03 15.08 -12.30
C LEU A 102 7.38 16.26 -11.61
N ASP A 103 6.05 16.25 -11.47
CA ASP A 103 5.39 17.21 -10.58
C ASP A 103 5.63 16.77 -9.12
N PRO A 104 6.39 17.55 -8.32
CA PRO A 104 6.69 17.20 -6.94
C PRO A 104 5.43 17.15 -6.07
N VAL A 105 4.35 17.86 -6.44
CA VAL A 105 3.07 17.81 -5.71
C VAL A 105 2.40 16.45 -5.90
N VAL A 106 2.40 15.93 -7.13
CA VAL A 106 1.80 14.61 -7.43
C VAL A 106 2.63 13.49 -6.83
N LEU A 107 3.95 13.51 -6.99
CA LEU A 107 4.84 12.51 -6.40
C LEU A 107 4.76 12.52 -4.87
N GLY A 108 4.78 13.70 -4.25
CA GLY A 108 4.61 13.84 -2.80
C GLY A 108 3.24 13.34 -2.33
N GLY A 109 2.17 13.74 -3.01
CA GLY A 109 0.80 13.37 -2.66
C GLY A 109 0.55 11.86 -2.78
N VAL A 110 0.99 11.23 -3.87
CA VAL A 110 0.86 9.77 -4.07
C VAL A 110 1.72 9.02 -3.05
N SER A 111 2.94 9.47 -2.78
CA SER A 111 3.81 8.84 -1.78
C SER A 111 3.20 8.88 -0.38
N LEU A 112 2.64 10.03 0.01
CA LEU A 112 1.93 10.20 1.27
C LEU A 112 0.70 9.29 1.34
N LEU A 113 -0.12 9.27 0.28
CA LEU A 113 -1.32 8.44 0.20
C LEU A 113 -0.97 6.95 0.34
N LEU A 114 0.01 6.46 -0.42
CA LEU A 114 0.42 5.05 -0.36
C LEU A 114 1.01 4.69 1.00
N THR A 115 1.78 5.59 1.62
CA THR A 115 2.30 5.38 2.98
C THR A 115 1.16 5.29 4.00
N ALA A 116 0.17 6.18 3.92
CA ALA A 116 -1.00 6.17 4.79
C ALA A 116 -1.83 4.89 4.62
N VAL A 117 -2.04 4.44 3.37
CA VAL A 117 -2.74 3.19 3.06
C VAL A 117 -1.95 1.99 3.58
N ALA A 118 -0.63 1.95 3.40
CA ALA A 118 0.21 0.87 3.90
C ALA A 118 0.23 0.82 5.43
N LEU A 119 0.24 1.97 6.11
CA LEU A 119 0.10 2.08 7.55
C LEU A 119 -1.27 1.56 8.02
N ALA A 120 -2.36 1.99 7.38
CA ALA A 120 -3.70 1.51 7.72
C ALA A 120 -3.86 -0.01 7.48
N ALA A 121 -3.35 -0.50 6.35
CA ALA A 121 -3.40 -1.90 5.96
C ALA A 121 -2.52 -2.81 6.82
N SER A 122 -1.38 -2.33 7.32
CA SER A 122 -0.50 -3.08 8.25
C SER A 122 -0.97 -2.98 9.70
N TYR A 123 -1.57 -1.86 10.10
CA TYR A 123 -2.12 -1.68 11.45
C TYR A 123 -3.30 -2.62 11.74
N PHE A 124 -4.17 -2.87 10.76
CA PHE A 124 -5.32 -3.75 10.94
C PHE A 124 -4.95 -5.21 11.33
N PRO A 125 -4.11 -5.95 10.58
CA PRO A 125 -3.69 -7.30 10.96
C PRO A 125 -2.82 -7.31 12.22
N ALA A 126 -1.98 -6.29 12.43
CA ALA A 126 -1.15 -6.24 13.64
C ALA A 126 -1.99 -6.00 14.91
N ARG A 127 -3.02 -5.15 14.84
CA ARG A 127 -4.00 -4.98 15.92
C ARG A 127 -4.86 -6.22 16.12
N ARG A 128 -5.20 -6.93 15.03
CA ARG A 128 -5.91 -8.21 15.10
C ARG A 128 -5.04 -9.26 15.80
N ALA A 129 -3.74 -9.35 15.48
CA ALA A 129 -2.78 -10.25 16.12
C ALA A 129 -2.59 -9.95 17.61
N ALA A 130 -2.47 -8.67 17.99
CA ALA A 130 -2.38 -8.25 19.39
C ALA A 130 -3.66 -8.52 20.21
N ARG A 131 -4.80 -8.73 19.54
CA ARG A 131 -6.07 -9.13 20.17
C ARG A 131 -6.31 -10.65 20.17
N ILE A 132 -5.47 -11.44 19.50
CA ILE A 132 -5.55 -12.90 19.60
C ILE A 132 -5.03 -13.27 20.98
N ASP A 133 -5.96 -13.73 21.80
CA ASP A 133 -5.73 -14.12 23.18
C ASP A 133 -4.70 -15.27 23.23
N PRO A 134 -3.49 -15.08 23.81
CA PRO A 134 -2.42 -16.08 23.81
C PRO A 134 -2.83 -17.41 24.45
N ILE A 135 -3.82 -17.37 25.36
CA ILE A 135 -4.39 -18.56 25.99
C ILE A 135 -5.13 -19.46 24.98
N ARG A 136 -5.70 -18.92 23.88
CA ARG A 136 -6.28 -19.75 22.80
C ARG A 136 -5.23 -20.31 21.86
N ALA A 137 -4.08 -19.64 21.69
CA ALA A 137 -2.99 -20.13 20.85
C ALA A 137 -2.30 -21.36 21.47
N LEU A 138 -2.27 -21.47 22.80
CA LEU A 138 -1.72 -22.64 23.51
C LEU A 138 -2.70 -23.82 23.67
N ARG A 139 -4.00 -23.61 23.44
CA ARG A 139 -5.05 -24.62 23.67
C ARG A 139 -5.44 -25.43 22.44
N CYS A 140 -4.79 -25.18 21.31
CA CYS A 140 -4.97 -25.94 20.08
C CYS A 140 -3.99 -27.14 19.96
N GLU A 141 -3.30 -27.49 21.04
CA GLU A 141 -2.57 -28.76 21.16
C GLU A 141 -2.87 -29.42 22.51
#